data_AF-A0A923WRY6-F1
#
_entry.id   AF-A0A923WRY6-F1
#
_cell.length_a   1.000
_cell.length_b   1.000
_cell.length_c   1.000
_cell.angle_alpha   90.00
_cell.angle_beta   90.00
_cell.angle_gamma   90.00
#
_symmetry.space_group_name_H-M   'P 1'
#
loop_
_entity.id
_entity.type
_entity.pdbx_description
1 polymer ?
#
loop_
_entity_poly.entity_id
_entity_poly.type
_entity_poly.pdbx_seq_one_letter_code
_entity_poly.pdbx_strand_id
1 'polypeptide(L)'
;MPQHVAGICWPLRGTVGHATVPGNMMCGDFPAREGDDARVQCALTAAGKYRNGAARAWCRTHQQYWGVKADLAALGATGVQRCARHAEPMGYVVNPALVDVSVYSRVAIGCANDGALHVSAVPAADGATALHGRYKAIAVACAGDDLFGNADIVQINLTPVIVWAWLSALRGAKQTGCVMCARCGHPHLDLDSFAAREHRRHTCGNCGHDGTHSTQAIVSNPIASLVGVYGASLSFYDLNVHNHPVLYHAG
;
A
#
# COMPACT_ATOMS: atom_id res chain seq x y z
N MET A 1 -23.61 11.91 5.48
CA MET A 1 -22.66 11.95 6.62
C MET A 1 -21.54 10.95 6.32
N PRO A 2 -20.28 11.23 6.72
CA PRO A 2 -19.18 10.30 6.50
C PRO A 2 -19.42 8.97 7.24
N GLN A 3 -19.16 7.87 6.56
CA GLN A 3 -19.28 6.51 7.08
C GLN A 3 -17.94 6.06 7.63
N HIS A 4 -17.98 5.25 8.69
CA HIS A 4 -16.83 4.51 9.19
C HIS A 4 -16.97 3.07 8.73
N VAL A 5 -16.10 2.63 7.82
CA VAL A 5 -16.15 1.26 7.27
C VAL A 5 -14.77 0.61 7.31
N ALA A 6 -14.75 -0.71 7.53
CA ALA A 6 -13.54 -1.48 7.31
C ALA A 6 -13.24 -1.50 5.80
N GLY A 7 -12.01 -1.22 5.39
CA GLY A 7 -11.63 -1.29 4.00
C GLY A 7 -10.22 -0.79 3.69
N ILE A 8 -9.95 -0.76 2.39
CA ILE A 8 -8.69 -0.33 1.80
C ILE A 8 -8.98 0.89 0.93
N CYS A 9 -8.16 1.92 1.04
CA CYS A 9 -8.16 3.03 0.09
C CYS A 9 -6.74 3.35 -0.36
N TRP A 10 -6.62 3.89 -1.58
CA TRP A 10 -5.34 4.33 -2.13
C TRP A 10 -5.53 5.54 -3.03
N PRO A 11 -4.53 6.43 -3.11
CA PRO A 11 -4.55 7.51 -4.09
C PRO A 11 -4.45 6.92 -5.50
N LEU A 12 -5.24 7.46 -6.44
CA LEU A 12 -5.13 7.08 -7.85
C LEU A 12 -3.84 7.61 -8.49
N ARG A 13 -3.22 8.63 -7.89
CA ARG A 13 -1.99 9.29 -8.35
C ARG A 13 -1.06 9.57 -7.16
N GLY A 14 -0.27 8.57 -6.78
CA GLY A 14 0.70 8.67 -5.68
C GLY A 14 2.08 8.19 -6.09
N THR A 15 3.12 8.85 -5.59
CA THR A 15 4.53 8.42 -5.75
C THR A 15 5.05 7.64 -4.54
N VAL A 16 4.25 7.56 -3.48
CA VAL A 16 4.46 6.71 -2.30
C VAL A 16 3.12 6.12 -1.87
N GLY A 17 3.16 5.00 -1.14
CA GLY A 17 1.96 4.35 -0.63
C GLY A 17 2.04 3.99 0.86
N HIS A 18 0.87 3.70 1.42
CA HIS A 18 0.70 3.19 2.78
C HIS A 18 -0.04 1.86 2.71
N ALA A 19 0.72 0.77 2.59
CA ALA A 19 0.16 -0.55 2.38
C ALA A 19 -0.20 -1.26 3.69
N THR A 20 0.56 -1.04 4.75
CA THR A 20 0.30 -1.63 6.06
C THR A 20 -0.61 -0.73 6.86
N VAL A 21 -1.52 -1.28 7.65
CA VAL A 21 -2.38 -0.46 8.50
C VAL A 21 -2.43 -1.02 9.92
N PRO A 22 -2.29 -0.18 10.96
CA PRO A 22 -2.56 -0.58 12.35
C PRO A 22 -4.04 -0.92 12.60
N GLY A 23 -4.93 -0.49 11.69
CA GLY A 23 -6.35 -0.80 11.71
C GLY A 23 -6.96 -0.57 10.33
N ASN A 24 -7.96 -1.36 9.98
CA ASN A 24 -8.56 -1.37 8.63
C ASN A 24 -9.71 -0.35 8.47
N MET A 25 -9.86 0.61 9.39
CA MET A 25 -11.00 1.54 9.37
C MET A 25 -10.73 2.79 8.54
N MET A 26 -11.62 3.06 7.60
CA MET A 26 -11.66 4.28 6.80
C MET A 26 -12.86 5.13 7.21
N CYS A 27 -12.70 6.45 7.13
CA CYS A 27 -13.78 7.41 7.33
C CYS A 27 -13.97 8.23 6.06
N GLY A 28 -15.16 8.24 5.46
CA GLY A 28 -15.36 8.89 4.17
C GLY A 28 -16.75 8.69 3.57
N ASP A 29 -16.88 9.07 2.31
CA ASP A 29 -18.04 8.76 1.47
C ASP A 29 -17.67 7.66 0.48
N PHE A 30 -18.48 6.60 0.44
CA PHE A 30 -18.25 5.37 -0.32
C PHE A 30 -19.53 5.04 -1.11
N PRO A 31 -19.60 5.41 -2.40
CA PRO A 31 -20.82 5.23 -3.20
C PRO A 31 -21.26 3.78 -3.39
N ALA A 32 -20.34 2.82 -3.28
CA ALA A 32 -20.56 1.39 -3.47
C ALA A 32 -19.67 0.56 -2.52
N ARG A 33 -19.56 -0.75 -2.78
CA ARG A 33 -18.63 -1.64 -2.05
C ARG A 33 -17.18 -1.50 -2.53
N GLU A 34 -16.98 -1.06 -3.76
CA GLU A 34 -15.66 -0.80 -4.34
C GLU A 34 -15.82 0.20 -5.49
N GLY A 35 -14.75 0.94 -5.80
CA GLY A 35 -14.80 1.99 -6.81
C GLY A 35 -13.54 2.86 -6.82
N ASP A 36 -13.55 3.90 -7.66
CA ASP A 36 -12.47 4.89 -7.78
C ASP A 36 -12.96 6.31 -7.47
N ASP A 37 -14.08 6.44 -6.78
CA ASP A 37 -14.81 7.67 -6.52
C ASP A 37 -15.05 7.96 -5.02
N ALA A 38 -14.34 7.24 -4.13
CA ALA A 38 -14.45 7.51 -2.70
C ALA A 38 -13.86 8.87 -2.33
N ARG A 39 -14.50 9.54 -1.36
CA ARG A 39 -13.99 10.75 -0.71
C ARG A 39 -13.60 10.42 0.73
N VAL A 40 -12.33 10.16 0.96
CA VAL A 40 -11.83 9.71 2.29
C VAL A 40 -11.31 10.90 3.08
N GLN A 41 -11.58 10.93 4.38
CA GLN A 41 -11.12 12.01 5.25
C GLN A 41 -9.59 11.99 5.44
N CYS A 42 -9.03 13.16 5.70
CA CYS A 42 -7.60 13.29 5.97
C CYS A 42 -7.23 12.66 7.32
N ALA A 43 -6.33 11.68 7.31
CA ALA A 43 -5.65 11.20 8.51
C ALA A 43 -4.29 11.89 8.66
N LEU A 44 -4.27 13.07 9.29
CA LEU A 44 -3.04 13.85 9.50
C LEU A 44 -2.23 13.32 10.70
N THR A 45 -0.91 13.29 10.57
CA THR A 45 0.04 12.97 11.64
C THR A 45 1.23 13.94 11.63
N ALA A 46 1.90 14.10 12.77
CA ALA A 46 3.02 15.04 12.89
C ALA A 46 4.25 14.59 12.07
N ALA A 47 4.74 15.45 11.18
CA ALA A 47 5.84 15.20 10.24
C ALA A 47 7.03 16.15 10.42
N GLY A 48 7.25 16.60 11.66
CA GLY A 48 8.35 17.48 12.05
C GLY A 48 8.05 18.95 11.77
N LYS A 49 9.09 19.69 11.38
CA LYS A 49 9.02 21.12 11.05
C LYS A 49 9.57 21.39 9.65
N TYR A 50 9.06 22.41 8.99
CA TYR A 50 9.68 22.98 7.79
C TYR A 50 10.99 23.72 8.16
N ARG A 51 11.77 24.09 7.13
CA ARG A 51 13.03 24.86 7.31
C ARG A 51 12.84 26.20 8.01
N ASN A 52 11.65 26.79 7.91
CA ASN A 52 11.27 28.02 8.59
C ASN A 52 10.77 27.81 10.03
N GLY A 53 10.87 26.58 10.57
CA GLY A 53 10.45 26.23 11.93
C GLY A 53 8.95 25.94 12.08
N ALA A 54 8.13 26.16 11.06
CA ALA A 54 6.69 25.89 11.13
C ALA A 54 6.41 24.38 11.24
N ALA A 55 5.39 24.00 12.02
CA ALA A 55 4.98 22.61 12.13
C ALA A 55 4.52 22.06 10.77
N ARG A 56 4.89 20.80 10.49
CA ARG A 56 4.51 20.06 9.29
C ARG A 56 3.72 18.83 9.69
N ALA A 57 2.63 18.55 8.99
CA ALA A 57 1.91 17.30 9.11
C ALA A 57 1.98 16.49 7.82
N TRP A 58 1.74 15.19 7.92
CA TRP A 58 1.64 14.26 6.79
C TRP A 58 0.23 13.68 6.75
N CYS A 59 -0.41 13.72 5.58
CA CYS A 59 -1.69 13.05 5.37
C CYS A 59 -1.44 11.60 4.94
N ARG A 60 -1.76 10.65 5.82
CA ARG A 60 -1.68 9.20 5.54
C ARG A 60 -2.67 8.74 4.48
N THR A 61 -3.77 9.45 4.31
CA THR A 61 -4.78 9.13 3.31
C THR A 61 -4.34 9.54 1.91
N HIS A 62 -3.94 10.81 1.75
CA HIS A 62 -3.67 11.41 0.43
C HIS A 62 -2.18 11.57 0.12
N GLN A 63 -1.31 11.08 1.01
CA GLN A 63 0.14 10.98 0.82
C GLN A 63 0.79 12.34 0.47
N GLN A 64 0.48 13.36 1.27
CA GLN A 64 0.93 14.73 1.02
C GLN A 64 1.19 15.48 2.34
N TYR A 65 2.16 16.40 2.31
CA TYR A 65 2.41 17.30 3.44
C TYR A 65 1.33 18.36 3.61
N TRP A 66 1.11 18.76 4.85
CA TRP A 66 0.24 19.86 5.26
C TRP A 66 1.01 20.83 6.15
N GLY A 67 0.62 22.10 6.12
CA GLY A 67 1.13 23.17 6.98
C GLY A 67 1.81 24.31 6.22
N VAL A 68 1.61 24.41 4.90
CA VAL A 68 2.05 25.60 4.15
C VAL A 68 1.07 26.77 4.37
N LYS A 69 1.43 27.98 3.94
CA LYS A 69 0.57 29.18 4.11
C LYS A 69 -0.86 29.00 3.57
N ALA A 70 -0.99 28.33 2.41
CA ALA A 70 -2.29 28.05 1.82
C ALA A 70 -3.16 27.12 2.69
N ASP A 71 -2.55 26.10 3.30
CA ASP A 71 -3.24 25.19 4.21
C ASP A 71 -3.74 25.93 5.47
N LEU A 72 -2.91 26.81 6.04
CA LEU A 72 -3.26 27.60 7.21
C LEU A 72 -4.38 28.61 6.91
N ALA A 73 -4.35 29.24 5.74
CA ALA A 73 -5.43 30.11 5.28
C ALA A 73 -6.74 29.34 5.08
N ALA A 74 -6.69 28.16 4.48
CA ALA A 74 -7.87 27.30 4.31
C ALA A 74 -8.44 26.83 5.66
N LEU A 75 -7.57 26.49 6.63
CA LEU A 75 -7.99 26.20 8.00
C LEU A 75 -8.66 27.41 8.65
N GLY A 76 -8.08 28.61 8.51
CA GLY A 76 -8.67 29.84 9.05
C GLY A 76 -10.04 30.18 8.46
N ALA A 77 -10.23 29.92 7.16
CA ALA A 77 -11.49 30.19 6.46
C ALA A 77 -12.59 29.16 6.74
N THR A 78 -12.24 27.88 6.89
CA THR A 78 -13.22 26.78 6.97
C THR A 78 -13.38 26.19 8.36
N GLY A 79 -12.41 26.41 9.25
CA GLY A 79 -12.32 25.74 10.55
C GLY A 79 -11.97 24.25 10.48
N VAL A 80 -11.72 23.69 9.28
CA VAL A 80 -11.46 22.26 9.10
C VAL A 80 -10.05 22.01 8.58
N GLN A 81 -9.29 21.19 9.31
CA GLN A 81 -7.93 20.82 8.92
C GLN A 81 -7.95 19.71 7.87
N ARG A 82 -7.57 20.03 6.63
CA ARG A 82 -7.50 19.09 5.50
C ARG A 82 -6.28 19.36 4.62
N CYS A 83 -5.71 18.33 4.01
CA CYS A 83 -4.63 18.50 3.03
C CYS A 83 -5.14 19.07 1.71
N ALA A 84 -4.23 19.63 0.91
CA ALA A 84 -4.55 20.16 -0.42
C ALA A 84 -5.26 19.14 -1.35
N ARG A 85 -5.05 17.84 -1.15
CA ARG A 85 -5.65 16.75 -1.94
C ARG A 85 -6.92 16.14 -1.34
N HIS A 86 -7.51 16.74 -0.30
CA HIS A 86 -8.61 16.12 0.45
C HIS A 86 -9.90 15.87 -0.35
N ALA A 87 -10.02 16.47 -1.53
CA ALA A 87 -11.16 16.32 -2.42
C ALA A 87 -10.86 15.43 -3.63
N GLU A 88 -9.64 14.91 -3.75
CA GLU A 88 -9.29 13.97 -4.82
C GLU A 88 -10.04 12.65 -4.61
N PRO A 89 -10.58 12.05 -5.69
CA PRO A 89 -11.20 10.75 -5.60
C PRO A 89 -10.14 9.66 -5.35
N MET A 90 -10.52 8.63 -4.61
CA MET A 90 -9.65 7.52 -4.23
C MET A 90 -10.20 6.19 -4.70
N GLY A 91 -9.28 5.29 -5.06
CA GLY A 91 -9.59 3.87 -5.18
C GLY A 91 -9.93 3.30 -3.81
N TYR A 92 -10.95 2.44 -3.74
CA TYR A 92 -11.36 1.84 -2.48
C TYR A 92 -12.02 0.47 -2.64
N VAL A 93 -11.98 -0.30 -1.55
CA VAL A 93 -12.77 -1.52 -1.31
C VAL A 93 -13.23 -1.51 0.14
N VAL A 94 -14.53 -1.64 0.35
CA VAL A 94 -15.17 -1.85 1.66
C VAL A 94 -15.23 -3.35 1.94
N ASN A 95 -14.80 -3.76 3.13
CA ASN A 95 -14.70 -5.16 3.57
C ASN A 95 -13.93 -6.03 2.55
N PRO A 96 -12.65 -5.73 2.28
CA PRO A 96 -11.83 -6.50 1.33
C PRO A 96 -11.72 -7.96 1.74
N ALA A 97 -11.49 -8.84 0.77
CA ALA A 97 -11.11 -10.21 1.06
C ALA A 97 -9.80 -10.24 1.85
N LEU A 98 -9.77 -11.01 2.94
CA LEU A 98 -8.59 -11.27 3.74
C LEU A 98 -7.99 -12.62 3.34
N VAL A 99 -6.74 -12.61 2.91
CA VAL A 99 -5.98 -13.79 2.52
C VAL A 99 -4.92 -14.06 3.57
N ASP A 100 -5.09 -15.13 4.34
CA ASP A 100 -4.03 -15.69 5.17
C ASP A 100 -3.23 -16.68 4.32
N VAL A 101 -1.97 -16.36 4.01
CA VAL A 101 -1.14 -17.20 3.13
C VAL A 101 -0.81 -18.53 3.82
N SER A 102 -0.74 -18.56 5.15
CA SER A 102 -0.31 -19.73 5.92
C SER A 102 -1.28 -20.92 5.82
N VAL A 103 -2.56 -20.67 5.50
CA VAL A 103 -3.58 -21.72 5.37
C VAL A 103 -3.66 -22.32 3.96
N TYR A 104 -2.87 -21.81 3.01
CA TYR A 104 -2.83 -22.26 1.63
C TYR A 104 -1.48 -22.88 1.29
N SER A 105 -1.50 -23.99 0.54
CA SER A 105 -0.27 -24.60 -0.02
C SER A 105 0.32 -23.74 -1.14
N ARG A 106 -0.52 -22.95 -1.81
CA ARG A 106 -0.11 -22.02 -2.86
C ARG A 106 -1.10 -20.87 -2.99
N VAL A 107 -0.58 -19.66 -3.12
CA VAL A 107 -1.31 -18.43 -3.44
C VAL A 107 -0.63 -17.77 -4.65
N ALA A 108 -1.43 -17.43 -5.66
CA ALA A 108 -0.98 -16.74 -6.85
C ALA A 108 -1.82 -15.47 -7.05
N ILE A 109 -1.14 -14.32 -7.14
CA ILE A 109 -1.77 -13.00 -7.28
C ILE A 109 -1.32 -12.36 -8.59
N GLY A 110 -2.27 -12.22 -9.52
CA GLY A 110 -2.08 -11.55 -10.80
C GLY A 110 -2.64 -10.13 -10.78
N CYS A 111 -2.12 -9.24 -11.62
CA CYS A 111 -2.72 -7.93 -11.86
C CYS A 111 -3.06 -7.75 -13.34
N ALA A 112 -4.32 -7.42 -13.64
CA ALA A 112 -4.82 -7.18 -14.99
C ALA A 112 -4.65 -5.70 -15.41
N ASN A 113 -4.64 -5.44 -16.73
CA ASN A 113 -4.52 -4.10 -17.31
C ASN A 113 -5.49 -3.05 -16.75
N ASP A 114 -6.71 -3.46 -16.40
CA ASP A 114 -7.73 -2.58 -15.81
C ASP A 114 -7.61 -2.46 -14.28
N GLY A 115 -6.50 -2.96 -13.71
CA GLY A 115 -6.17 -2.86 -12.30
C GLY A 115 -6.78 -3.94 -11.43
N ALA A 116 -7.59 -4.86 -11.94
CA ALA A 116 -8.12 -5.91 -11.07
C ALA A 116 -7.04 -6.93 -10.69
N LEU A 117 -7.07 -7.35 -9.43
CA LEU A 117 -6.26 -8.43 -8.90
C LEU A 117 -6.96 -9.77 -9.13
N HIS A 118 -6.25 -10.75 -9.69
CA HIS A 118 -6.72 -12.14 -9.76
C HIS A 118 -6.03 -12.94 -8.68
N VAL A 119 -6.81 -13.56 -7.82
CA VAL A 119 -6.29 -14.36 -6.72
C VAL A 119 -6.69 -15.80 -6.96
N SER A 120 -5.71 -16.70 -6.89
CA SER A 120 -5.93 -18.14 -6.89
C SER A 120 -5.17 -18.74 -5.72
N ALA A 121 -5.87 -19.38 -4.79
CA ALA A 121 -5.29 -20.02 -3.62
C ALA A 121 -5.75 -21.47 -3.49
N VAL A 122 -4.80 -22.37 -3.27
CA VAL A 122 -5.01 -23.81 -3.08
C VAL A 122 -4.86 -24.12 -1.61
N PRO A 123 -5.86 -24.73 -0.95
CA PRO A 123 -5.80 -25.10 0.46
C PRO A 123 -4.57 -25.93 0.83
N ALA A 124 -4.03 -25.76 2.04
CA ALA A 124 -2.94 -26.60 2.56
C ALA A 124 -3.44 -27.90 3.20
N ALA A 125 -4.67 -27.89 3.72
CA ALA A 125 -5.30 -29.01 4.40
C ALA A 125 -6.75 -29.21 3.92
N ASP A 126 -7.26 -30.43 4.11
CA ASP A 126 -8.65 -30.77 3.86
C ASP A 126 -9.57 -29.94 4.77
N GLY A 127 -10.45 -29.12 4.16
CA GLY A 127 -11.44 -28.30 4.87
C GLY A 127 -11.31 -26.79 4.66
N ALA A 128 -10.15 -26.28 4.21
CA ALA A 128 -10.07 -24.90 3.71
C ALA A 128 -10.65 -24.84 2.29
N THR A 129 -11.39 -23.77 1.98
CA THR A 129 -12.02 -23.61 0.66
C THR A 129 -11.02 -22.96 -0.29
N ALA A 130 -10.92 -23.48 -1.51
CA ALA A 130 -10.12 -22.83 -2.55
C ALA A 130 -10.64 -21.41 -2.80
N LEU A 131 -9.73 -20.44 -2.86
CA LEU A 131 -10.06 -19.06 -3.18
C LEU A 131 -9.72 -18.81 -4.63
N HIS A 132 -10.73 -18.51 -5.45
CA HIS A 132 -10.52 -18.04 -6.81
C HIS A 132 -11.43 -16.88 -7.10
N GLY A 133 -10.85 -15.73 -7.50
CA GLY A 133 -11.66 -14.56 -7.73
C GLY A 133 -10.89 -13.37 -8.28
N ARG A 134 -11.67 -12.37 -8.63
CA ARG A 134 -11.21 -11.08 -9.14
C ARG A 134 -11.60 -10.00 -8.15
N TYR A 135 -10.64 -9.20 -7.73
CA TYR A 135 -10.76 -8.23 -6.64
C TYR A 135 -10.16 -6.90 -7.03
N LYS A 136 -10.75 -5.78 -6.60
CA LYS A 136 -10.10 -4.47 -6.79
C LYS A 136 -8.93 -4.25 -5.83
N ALA A 137 -9.01 -4.81 -4.63
CA ALA A 137 -7.94 -4.87 -3.63
C ALA A 137 -8.21 -6.04 -2.67
N ILE A 138 -7.16 -6.57 -2.05
CA ILE A 138 -7.23 -7.58 -1.00
C ILE A 138 -6.36 -7.19 0.19
N ALA A 139 -6.69 -7.71 1.37
CA ALA A 139 -5.79 -7.69 2.51
C ALA A 139 -5.06 -9.04 2.59
N VAL A 140 -3.76 -9.01 2.90
CA VAL A 140 -2.97 -10.20 3.20
C VAL A 140 -2.63 -10.16 4.68
N ALA A 141 -3.01 -11.21 5.42
CA ALA A 141 -2.72 -11.31 6.84
C ALA A 141 -1.20 -11.43 7.07
N CYS A 142 -0.71 -10.80 8.13
CA CYS A 142 0.70 -10.83 8.54
C CYS A 142 0.87 -11.23 10.01
N ALA A 143 -0.23 -11.54 10.70
CA ALA A 143 -0.22 -11.86 12.12
C ALA A 143 0.49 -13.19 12.35
N GLY A 144 1.63 -13.16 13.04
CA GLY A 144 2.40 -14.35 13.43
C GLY A 144 3.80 -14.46 12.82
N ASP A 145 4.09 -13.72 11.74
CA ASP A 145 5.30 -13.96 10.92
C ASP A 145 6.43 -12.93 11.12
N ASP A 146 6.27 -11.97 12.05
CA ASP A 146 7.17 -10.83 12.28
C ASP A 146 7.73 -10.20 10.98
N LEU A 147 6.90 -10.13 9.94
CA LEU A 147 7.27 -9.73 8.57
C LEU A 147 7.99 -8.38 8.47
N PHE A 148 7.75 -7.52 9.46
CA PHE A 148 8.18 -6.11 9.45
C PHE A 148 8.85 -5.66 10.74
N GLY A 149 9.07 -6.53 11.74
CA GLY A 149 9.62 -6.10 13.03
C GLY A 149 8.71 -5.13 13.79
N ASN A 150 7.40 -5.12 13.48
CA ASN A 150 6.43 -4.19 14.02
C ASN A 150 5.09 -4.89 14.24
N ALA A 151 4.78 -5.18 15.51
CA ALA A 151 3.59 -5.91 15.92
C ALA A 151 2.27 -5.20 15.62
N ASP A 152 2.29 -3.88 15.39
CA ASP A 152 1.10 -3.13 14.99
C ASP A 152 0.68 -3.44 13.54
N ILE A 153 1.56 -4.06 12.75
CA ILE A 153 1.28 -4.41 11.36
C ILE A 153 0.70 -5.83 11.30
N VAL A 154 -0.63 -5.88 11.34
CA VAL A 154 -1.39 -7.15 11.29
C VAL A 154 -1.73 -7.61 9.87
N GLN A 155 -1.63 -6.72 8.88
CA GLN A 155 -1.90 -7.02 7.48
C GLN A 155 -1.20 -6.05 6.52
N ILE A 156 -1.09 -6.47 5.26
CA ILE A 156 -0.72 -5.63 4.11
C ILE A 156 -1.93 -5.54 3.16
N ASN A 157 -2.27 -4.33 2.77
CA ASN A 157 -3.27 -4.04 1.77
C ASN A 157 -2.62 -4.11 0.37
N LEU A 158 -3.01 -5.09 -0.42
CA LEU A 158 -2.63 -5.19 -1.82
C LEU A 158 -3.66 -4.49 -2.68
N THR A 159 -3.25 -3.35 -3.21
CA THR A 159 -3.98 -2.54 -4.20
C THR A 159 -3.38 -2.74 -5.59
N PRO A 160 -4.04 -2.28 -6.66
CA PRO A 160 -3.51 -2.43 -8.01
C PRO A 160 -2.14 -1.77 -8.15
N VAL A 161 -1.94 -0.60 -7.55
CA VAL A 161 -0.72 0.20 -7.68
C VAL A 161 0.51 -0.45 -7.01
N ILE A 162 0.34 -1.12 -5.86
CA ILE A 162 1.46 -1.83 -5.19
C ILE A 162 1.88 -3.07 -5.98
N VAL A 163 0.92 -3.86 -6.48
CA VAL A 163 1.21 -5.05 -7.29
C VAL A 163 1.81 -4.64 -8.63
N TRP A 164 1.29 -3.58 -9.26
CA TRP A 164 1.86 -3.02 -10.49
C TRP A 164 3.29 -2.51 -10.29
N ALA A 165 3.57 -1.79 -9.20
CA ALA A 165 4.92 -1.31 -8.90
C ALA A 165 5.90 -2.47 -8.73
N TRP A 166 5.49 -3.55 -8.05
CA TRP A 166 6.27 -4.77 -7.88
C TRP A 166 6.58 -5.44 -9.23
N LEU A 167 5.54 -5.78 -10.00
CA LEU A 167 5.69 -6.44 -11.29
C LEU A 167 6.51 -5.59 -12.28
N SER A 168 6.33 -4.27 -12.27
CA SER A 168 7.10 -3.35 -13.13
C SER A 168 8.57 -3.29 -12.74
N ALA A 169 8.90 -3.35 -11.45
CA ALA A 169 10.28 -3.42 -11.00
C ALA A 169 10.95 -4.72 -11.45
N LEU A 170 10.25 -5.85 -11.33
CA LEU A 170 10.74 -7.16 -11.76
C LEU A 170 10.92 -7.25 -13.28
N ARG A 171 9.98 -6.76 -14.09
CA ARG A 171 10.14 -6.66 -15.56
C ARG A 171 11.33 -5.79 -15.95
N GLY A 172 11.58 -4.73 -15.19
CA GLY A 172 12.72 -3.84 -15.38
C GLY A 172 14.04 -4.38 -14.82
N ALA A 173 14.07 -5.63 -14.33
CA ALA A 173 15.23 -6.24 -13.67
C ALA A 173 15.84 -5.36 -12.56
N LYS A 174 14.99 -4.61 -11.84
CA LYS A 174 15.42 -3.73 -10.76
C LYS A 174 15.68 -4.53 -9.49
N GLN A 175 16.66 -4.09 -8.71
CA GLN A 175 16.85 -4.51 -7.34
C GLN A 175 15.65 -4.05 -6.50
N THR A 176 14.91 -5.02 -5.99
CA THR A 176 13.77 -4.78 -5.09
C THR A 176 14.10 -5.18 -3.67
N GLY A 177 13.42 -4.58 -2.70
CA GLY A 177 13.48 -4.99 -1.30
C GLY A 177 12.37 -4.32 -0.50
N CYS A 178 12.40 -4.47 0.82
CA CYS A 178 11.49 -3.78 1.72
C CYS A 178 12.31 -3.06 2.79
N VAL A 179 12.25 -1.73 2.79
CA VAL A 179 12.93 -0.90 3.77
C VAL A 179 11.95 -0.45 4.84
N MET A 180 12.33 -0.62 6.11
CA MET A 180 11.53 -0.16 7.24
C MET A 180 11.86 1.30 7.55
N CYS A 181 10.82 2.11 7.82
CA CYS A 181 11.02 3.50 8.18
C CYS A 181 11.73 3.61 9.54
N ALA A 182 12.89 4.25 9.55
CA ALA A 182 13.68 4.49 10.77
C ALA A 182 12.95 5.32 11.84
N ARG A 183 11.84 5.99 11.49
CA ARG A 183 11.06 6.81 12.42
C ARG A 183 9.82 6.11 12.98
N CYS A 184 9.12 5.32 12.17
CA CYS A 184 7.82 4.76 12.57
C CYS A 184 7.70 3.24 12.38
N GLY A 185 8.75 2.58 11.90
CA GLY A 185 8.77 1.13 11.71
C GLY A 185 7.72 0.61 10.71
N HIS A 186 7.16 1.44 9.83
CA HIS A 186 6.30 0.99 8.73
C HIS A 186 7.14 0.77 7.47
N PRO A 187 6.82 -0.22 6.63
CA PRO A 187 7.56 -0.47 5.40
C PRO A 187 7.32 0.65 4.39
N HIS A 188 8.35 0.96 3.61
CA HIS A 188 8.27 1.91 2.52
C HIS A 188 7.68 1.23 1.27
N LEU A 189 6.79 1.94 0.61
CA LEU A 189 6.24 1.59 -0.69
C LEU A 189 6.52 2.74 -1.65
N ASP A 190 7.47 2.51 -2.55
CA ASP A 190 7.77 3.41 -3.65
C ASP A 190 6.76 3.17 -4.78
N LEU A 191 6.17 4.25 -5.30
CA LEU A 191 5.23 4.21 -6.44
C LEU A 191 5.68 5.18 -7.54
N ASP A 192 5.13 5.00 -8.74
CA ASP A 192 5.30 5.92 -9.87
C ASP A 192 6.77 6.37 -10.05
N SER A 193 7.06 7.68 -10.07
CA SER A 193 8.42 8.21 -10.27
C SER A 193 9.46 7.75 -9.24
N PHE A 194 9.06 7.34 -8.03
CA PHE A 194 9.98 6.74 -7.05
C PHE A 194 10.21 5.26 -7.33
N ALA A 195 9.21 4.53 -7.83
CA ALA A 195 9.41 3.16 -8.32
C ALA A 195 10.13 3.09 -9.67
N ALA A 196 10.26 4.21 -10.38
CA ALA A 196 10.84 4.27 -11.72
C ALA A 196 12.35 3.92 -11.75
N ARG A 197 13.07 4.10 -10.65
CA ARG A 197 14.50 3.80 -10.53
C ARG A 197 14.87 3.35 -9.12
N GLU A 198 15.90 2.51 -9.04
CA GLU A 198 16.54 2.19 -7.77
C GLU A 198 17.11 3.46 -7.14
N HIS A 199 16.95 3.58 -5.83
CA HIS A 199 17.46 4.70 -5.08
C HIS A 199 17.69 4.31 -3.62
N ARG A 200 18.45 5.15 -2.92
CA ARG A 200 18.79 4.89 -1.51
C ARG A 200 17.94 5.65 -0.51
N ARG A 201 17.20 6.67 -0.93
CA ARG A 201 16.47 7.59 -0.03
C ARG A 201 14.97 7.42 -0.23
N HIS A 202 14.29 6.87 0.76
CA HIS A 202 12.87 6.56 0.67
C HIS A 202 12.02 7.52 1.51
N THR A 203 10.81 7.79 1.02
CA THR A 203 9.83 8.64 1.72
C THR A 203 8.68 7.78 2.25
N CYS A 204 8.50 7.82 3.58
CA CYS A 204 7.55 6.93 4.24
C CYS A 204 6.11 7.40 4.02
N GLY A 205 5.29 6.56 3.40
CA GLY A 205 3.86 6.85 3.20
C GLY A 205 3.00 6.83 4.47
N ASN A 206 3.49 6.27 5.57
CA ASN A 206 2.78 6.31 6.86
C ASN A 206 3.05 7.61 7.65
N CYS A 207 4.29 8.07 7.76
CA CYS A 207 4.62 9.19 8.65
C CYS A 207 5.19 10.43 7.93
N GLY A 208 5.37 10.36 6.61
CA GLY A 208 5.96 11.42 5.81
C GLY A 208 7.43 11.69 6.13
N HIS A 209 8.13 10.75 6.77
CA HIS A 209 9.57 10.88 7.00
C HIS A 209 10.32 10.57 5.70
N ASP A 210 11.08 11.54 5.21
CA ASP A 210 11.79 11.53 3.94
C ASP A 210 13.31 11.32 4.12
N GLY A 211 13.73 10.72 5.24
CA GLY A 211 15.14 10.53 5.61
C GLY A 211 15.50 9.07 5.89
N THR A 212 14.69 8.09 5.46
CA THR A 212 15.08 6.68 5.58
C THR A 212 16.00 6.32 4.42
N HIS A 213 17.14 5.72 4.74
CA HIS A 213 18.11 5.30 3.73
C HIS A 213 18.34 3.79 3.74
N SER A 214 18.26 3.16 2.58
CA SER A 214 18.70 1.78 2.38
C SER A 214 20.21 1.69 2.22
N THR A 215 20.77 0.52 2.54
CA THR A 215 22.19 0.22 2.36
C THR A 215 22.58 0.25 0.89
N GLN A 216 21.76 -0.36 0.03
CA GLN A 216 21.91 -0.43 -1.43
C GLN A 216 20.78 0.32 -2.14
N ALA A 217 21.00 0.76 -3.38
CA ALA A 217 19.93 1.35 -4.17
C ALA A 217 18.91 0.28 -4.54
N ILE A 218 17.64 0.49 -4.17
CA ILE A 218 16.54 -0.45 -4.42
C ILE A 218 15.26 0.30 -4.80
N VAL A 219 14.26 -0.42 -5.29
CA VAL A 219 12.85 -0.01 -5.24
C VAL A 219 12.19 -0.70 -4.05
N SER A 220 11.73 0.06 -3.06
CA SER A 220 11.10 -0.50 -1.86
C SER A 220 9.63 -0.86 -2.12
N ASN A 221 9.27 -2.11 -1.87
CA ASN A 221 7.90 -2.59 -1.94
C ASN A 221 7.66 -3.66 -0.84
N PRO A 222 6.61 -3.53 -0.01
CA PRO A 222 6.30 -4.51 1.05
C PRO A 222 6.06 -5.94 0.54
N ILE A 223 5.72 -6.12 -0.74
CA ILE A 223 5.63 -7.45 -1.36
C ILE A 223 6.97 -8.21 -1.28
N ALA A 224 8.11 -7.52 -1.27
CA ALA A 224 9.41 -8.17 -1.12
C ALA A 224 9.52 -8.96 0.18
N SER A 225 9.01 -8.43 1.31
CA SER A 225 8.98 -9.15 2.58
C SER A 225 8.06 -10.37 2.52
N LEU A 226 6.88 -10.24 1.90
CA LEU A 226 5.94 -11.35 1.73
C LEU A 226 6.56 -12.51 0.95
N VAL A 227 7.19 -12.22 -0.19
CA VAL A 227 7.85 -13.24 -1.01
C VAL A 227 9.05 -13.84 -0.28
N GLY A 228 9.80 -13.03 0.48
CA GLY A 228 10.92 -13.52 1.29
C GLY A 228 10.51 -14.51 2.37
N VAL A 229 9.35 -14.32 3.01
CA VAL A 229 8.84 -15.21 4.06
C VAL A 229 8.13 -16.44 3.50
N TYR A 230 7.21 -16.26 2.54
CA TYR A 230 6.38 -17.35 2.04
C TYR A 230 6.99 -18.10 0.84
N GLY A 231 8.04 -17.56 0.23
CA GLY A 231 8.79 -18.21 -0.85
C GLY A 231 7.89 -18.72 -1.98
N ALA A 232 8.06 -19.99 -2.34
CA ALA A 232 7.30 -20.64 -3.42
C ALA A 232 5.79 -20.75 -3.17
N SER A 233 5.33 -20.61 -1.92
CA SER A 233 3.90 -20.64 -1.59
C SER A 233 3.18 -19.36 -2.00
N LEU A 234 3.89 -18.26 -2.27
CA LEU A 234 3.30 -16.99 -2.73
C LEU A 234 3.97 -16.52 -4.01
N SER A 235 3.17 -16.34 -5.06
CA SER A 235 3.65 -15.90 -6.37
C SER A 235 2.86 -14.71 -6.90
N PHE A 236 3.56 -13.85 -7.66
CA PHE A 236 2.97 -12.73 -8.38
C PHE A 236 3.21 -12.90 -9.87
N TYR A 237 2.22 -12.57 -10.68
CA TYR A 237 2.31 -12.71 -12.13
C TYR A 237 1.63 -11.54 -12.86
N ASP A 238 2.11 -11.27 -14.07
CA ASP A 238 1.52 -10.26 -14.95
C ASP A 238 0.51 -10.93 -15.89
N LEU A 239 -0.75 -10.53 -15.81
CA LEU A 239 -1.81 -11.06 -16.67
C LEU A 239 -1.78 -10.52 -18.10
N ASN A 240 -0.91 -9.55 -18.38
CA ASN A 240 -0.84 -8.87 -19.68
C ASN A 240 0.27 -9.43 -20.58
N VAL A 241 1.07 -10.38 -20.08
CA VAL A 241 2.07 -11.07 -20.90
C VAL A 241 1.42 -12.31 -21.50
N HIS A 242 0.93 -12.19 -22.73
CA HIS A 242 0.45 -13.32 -23.53
C HIS A 242 1.60 -14.29 -23.85
N ASN A 243 1.83 -15.29 -22.98
CA ASN A 243 1.96 -16.71 -23.35
C ASN A 243 2.48 -17.61 -22.23
N HIS A 244 3.05 -17.10 -21.14
CA HIS A 244 3.40 -17.93 -19.98
C HIS A 244 3.42 -17.05 -18.72
N PRO A 245 2.81 -17.45 -17.60
CA PRO A 245 2.98 -16.74 -16.33
C PRO A 245 4.48 -16.79 -15.98
N VAL A 246 5.16 -15.64 -16.04
CA VAL A 246 6.51 -15.51 -15.50
C VAL A 246 6.35 -15.53 -13.98
N LEU A 247 6.56 -16.69 -13.38
CA LEU A 247 6.63 -16.82 -11.94
C LEU A 247 7.94 -16.18 -11.47
N TYR A 248 7.82 -15.12 -10.71
CA TYR A 248 8.96 -14.53 -10.02
C TYR A 248 9.15 -15.25 -8.69
N HIS A 249 10.12 -16.15 -8.64
CA HIS A 249 10.60 -16.72 -7.39
C HIS A 249 11.64 -15.79 -6.78
N ALA A 250 11.58 -15.53 -5.48
CA ALA A 250 12.73 -14.97 -4.78
C ALA A 250 13.88 -15.98 -4.90
N GLY A 251 15.01 -15.51 -5.41
CA GLY A 251 16.28 -16.23 -5.32
C GLY A 251 16.87 -16.15 -3.93
#